data_AF-A0A091DCG6-F1
#
_entry.id   AF-A0A091DCG6-F1
#
_cell.length_a   1.000
_cell.length_b   1.000
_cell.length_c   1.000
_cell.angle_alpha   90.00
_cell.angle_beta   90.00
_cell.angle_gamma   90.00
#
_symmetry.space_group_name_H-M   'P 1'
#
loop_
_entity.id
_entity.type
_entity.pdbx_description
1 polymer ?
#
loop_
_entity_poly.entity_id
_entity_poly.type
_entity_poly.pdbx_seq_one_letter_code
_entity_poly.pdbx_strand_id
1 'polypeptide(L)'
;MEPTTRISVTLHTSELGSQECSSTCGKGLQSRVVQCMHKVTGRHGSECPTLSKPAAYRQCHQEVCNDKINVNTITSPRLAALTYKCTRDQWTVYCRVIREKNLCQDMRWYQRCCQTCRDFYANKMRQPPAPPSS
;
A
#
# COMPACT_ATOMS: atom_id res chain seq x y z
N MET A 1 14.92 61.05 -0.17
CA MET A 1 14.63 59.65 0.19
C MET A 1 13.24 59.36 -0.32
N GLU A 2 13.15 58.74 -1.50
CA GLU A 2 11.88 58.45 -2.16
C GLU A 2 11.18 57.32 -1.36
N PRO A 3 9.94 57.51 -0.88
CA PRO A 3 9.20 56.41 -0.30
C PRO A 3 8.86 55.48 -1.46
N THR A 4 9.65 54.42 -1.64
CA THR A 4 9.31 53.36 -2.57
C THR A 4 8.04 52.73 -2.03
N THR A 5 6.89 53.20 -2.50
CA THR A 5 5.59 52.59 -2.22
C THR A 5 5.71 51.16 -2.69
N ARG A 6 5.93 50.23 -1.76
CA ARG A 6 5.93 48.80 -2.07
C ARG A 6 4.52 48.47 -2.52
N ILE A 7 4.33 48.35 -3.82
CA ILE A 7 3.10 47.82 -4.40
C ILE A 7 3.03 46.37 -3.93
N SER A 8 2.19 46.10 -2.95
CA SER A 8 1.96 44.76 -2.41
C SER A 8 1.20 43.93 -3.43
N VAL A 9 1.94 43.21 -4.27
CA VAL A 9 1.42 42.24 -5.23
C VAL A 9 0.78 41.10 -4.44
N THR A 10 -0.54 40.88 -4.56
CA THR A 10 -1.23 39.80 -3.84
C THR A 10 -1.38 38.58 -4.74
N LEU A 11 -0.74 37.47 -4.39
CA LEU A 11 -0.76 36.23 -5.16
C LEU A 11 -1.76 35.20 -4.60
N HIS A 12 -2.20 34.26 -5.45
CA HIS A 12 -3.00 33.10 -5.07
C HIS A 12 -2.63 31.88 -5.92
N THR A 13 -2.90 30.69 -5.39
CA THR A 13 -2.75 29.42 -6.10
C THR A 13 -4.02 29.12 -6.90
N SER A 14 -3.84 28.79 -8.17
CA SER A 14 -4.91 28.38 -9.08
C SER A 14 -4.65 26.95 -9.57
N GLU A 15 -5.69 26.12 -9.61
CA GLU A 15 -5.63 24.78 -10.20
C GLU A 15 -5.99 24.89 -11.69
N LEU A 16 -5.02 24.62 -12.57
CA LEU A 16 -5.21 24.72 -14.03
C LEU A 16 -5.78 23.43 -14.63
N GLY A 17 -5.59 22.30 -13.95
CA GLY A 17 -6.09 21.01 -14.38
C GLY A 17 -5.59 19.86 -13.51
N SER A 18 -6.35 18.78 -13.48
CA SER A 18 -6.02 17.54 -12.80
C SER A 18 -5.95 16.40 -13.80
N GLN A 19 -4.92 15.55 -13.72
CA GLN A 19 -4.84 14.34 -14.54
C GLN A 19 -5.86 13.30 -14.07
N GLU A 20 -6.08 12.26 -14.86
CA GLU A 20 -6.90 11.13 -14.43
C GLU A 20 -6.24 10.41 -13.23
N CYS A 21 -7.05 9.70 -12.44
CA CYS A 21 -6.53 8.94 -11.32
C CYS A 21 -5.55 7.88 -11.84
N SER A 22 -4.38 7.74 -11.22
CA SER A 22 -3.39 6.72 -11.64
C SER A 22 -3.91 5.28 -11.52
N SER A 23 -5.03 5.07 -10.85
CA SER A 23 -5.65 3.76 -10.65
C SER A 23 -7.12 3.82 -11.06
N THR A 24 -7.57 2.83 -11.82
CA THR A 24 -8.96 2.67 -12.27
C THR A 24 -9.83 1.92 -11.27
N CYS A 25 -9.26 1.42 -10.18
CA CYS A 25 -9.96 0.86 -9.03
C CYS A 25 -9.13 1.09 -7.75
N GLY A 26 -9.77 1.05 -6.58
CA GLY A 26 -9.11 1.17 -5.29
C GLY A 26 -8.56 2.56 -4.99
N LYS A 27 -7.40 2.62 -4.32
CA LYS A 27 -6.73 3.87 -3.95
C LYS A 27 -5.70 4.23 -4.99
N GLY A 28 -5.82 5.41 -5.60
CA GLY A 28 -4.84 5.93 -6.55
C GLY A 28 -4.33 7.32 -6.15
N LEU A 29 -3.47 7.86 -7.00
CA LEU A 29 -2.95 9.23 -6.89
C LEU A 29 -3.33 10.03 -8.13
N GLN A 30 -3.77 11.26 -7.93
CA GLN A 30 -4.12 12.21 -8.97
C GLN A 30 -3.14 13.38 -8.93
N SER A 31 -2.42 13.63 -10.01
CA SER A 31 -1.55 14.79 -10.12
C SER A 31 -2.35 16.02 -10.55
N ARG A 32 -1.94 17.20 -10.06
CA ARG A 32 -2.60 18.47 -10.32
C ARG A 32 -1.58 19.53 -10.66
N VAL A 33 -1.88 20.30 -11.69
CA VAL A 33 -1.06 21.43 -12.11
C VAL A 33 -1.54 22.66 -11.34
N VAL A 34 -0.74 23.08 -10.36
CA VAL A 34 -0.99 24.28 -9.56
C VAL A 34 -0.06 25.40 -10.01
N GLN A 35 -0.60 26.59 -10.25
CA GLN A 35 0.19 27.74 -10.64
C GLN A 35 -0.13 28.96 -9.77
N CYS A 36 0.93 29.70 -9.46
CA CYS A 36 0.86 30.92 -8.69
C CYS A 36 0.51 32.08 -9.62
N MET A 37 -0.60 32.77 -9.34
CA MET A 37 -1.11 33.85 -10.18
C MET A 37 -1.42 35.10 -9.34
N HIS A 38 -1.17 36.27 -9.91
CA HIS A 38 -1.51 37.54 -9.28
C HIS A 38 -3.04 37.74 -9.26
N LYS A 39 -3.61 38.06 -8.10
CA LYS A 39 -5.07 38.17 -7.92
C LYS A 39 -5.72 39.23 -8.81
N VAL A 40 -5.02 40.32 -9.09
CA VAL A 40 -5.59 41.47 -9.82
C VAL A 40 -5.25 41.43 -11.30
N THR A 41 -4.03 41.01 -11.66
CA THR A 41 -3.56 41.06 -13.06
C THR A 41 -3.58 39.70 -13.75
N GLY A 42 -3.83 38.60 -13.04
CA GLY A 42 -3.78 37.25 -13.60
C GLY A 42 -2.42 36.83 -14.13
N ARG A 43 -1.34 37.59 -13.85
CA ARG A 43 0.01 37.25 -14.32
C ARG A 43 0.61 36.13 -13.48
N HIS A 44 1.44 35.31 -14.11
CA HIS A 44 2.23 34.29 -13.42
C HIS A 44 3.16 34.94 -12.39
N GLY A 45 3.13 34.44 -11.15
CA GLY A 45 4.03 34.84 -10.09
C GLY A 45 4.98 33.71 -9.70
N SER A 46 6.16 34.08 -9.20
CA SER A 46 7.21 33.14 -8.79
C SER A 46 7.14 32.76 -7.30
N GLU A 47 6.51 33.59 -6.47
CA GLU A 47 6.56 33.46 -5.00
C GLU A 47 5.16 33.46 -4.38
N CYS A 48 4.56 32.26 -4.26
CA CYS A 48 3.35 32.04 -3.46
C CYS A 48 3.73 31.44 -2.11
N PRO A 49 3.10 31.87 -1.00
CA PRO A 49 3.36 31.29 0.31
C PRO A 49 3.07 29.78 0.29
N THR A 50 4.04 28.98 0.73
CA THR A 50 3.98 27.51 0.76
C THR A 50 2.80 26.98 1.56
N LEU A 51 2.31 27.73 2.56
CA LEU A 51 1.09 27.42 3.31
C LEU A 51 -0.18 27.38 2.45
N SER A 52 -0.19 28.08 1.31
CA SER A 52 -1.34 28.16 0.39
C SER A 52 -1.20 27.26 -0.83
N LYS A 53 -0.07 26.56 -0.98
CA LYS A 53 0.19 25.68 -2.13
C LYS A 53 -0.58 24.37 -1.92
N PRO A 54 -1.58 24.05 -2.76
CA PRO A 54 -2.21 22.74 -2.72
C PRO A 54 -1.14 21.68 -3.00
N ALA A 55 -1.28 20.51 -2.38
CA ALA A 55 -0.44 19.39 -2.72
C ALA A 55 -0.55 19.11 -4.23
N ALA A 56 0.58 19.03 -4.91
CA ALA A 56 0.63 18.70 -6.34
C ALA A 56 0.04 17.31 -6.63
N TYR A 57 -0.14 16.50 -5.59
CA TYR A 57 -0.75 15.19 -5.63
C TYR A 57 -1.90 15.12 -4.63
N ARG A 58 -3.05 14.62 -5.08
CA ARG A 58 -4.20 14.32 -4.22
C ARG A 58 -4.56 12.84 -4.35
N GLN A 59 -4.92 12.22 -3.23
CA GLN A 59 -5.43 10.86 -3.23
C GLN A 59 -6.80 10.82 -3.90
N CYS A 60 -6.97 9.89 -4.84
CA CYS A 60 -8.27 9.56 -5.44
C CYS A 60 -8.72 8.18 -4.94
N HIS A 61 -10.02 8.05 -4.67
CA HIS A 61 -10.66 6.79 -4.31
C HIS A 61 -11.62 6.43 -5.43
N GLN A 62 -11.34 5.31 -6.10
CA GLN A 62 -12.19 4.71 -7.10
C GLN A 62 -12.95 3.53 -6.48
N GLU A 63 -13.86 2.93 -7.23
CA GLU A 63 -14.55 1.71 -6.80
C GLU A 63 -13.55 0.65 -6.33
N VAL A 64 -13.91 -0.07 -5.25
CA VAL A 64 -13.04 -1.10 -4.67
C VAL A 64 -12.69 -2.09 -5.77
N CYS A 65 -11.40 -2.33 -5.99
CA CYS A 65 -10.95 -3.37 -6.92
C CYS A 65 -11.66 -4.66 -6.53
N ASN A 66 -12.34 -5.29 -7.49
CA ASN A 66 -12.95 -6.59 -7.28
C ASN A 66 -11.84 -7.64 -7.31
N ASP A 67 -10.91 -7.53 -6.34
CA ASP A 67 -9.87 -8.49 -6.04
C ASP A 67 -10.56 -9.68 -5.38
N LYS A 68 -11.34 -10.41 -6.17
CA LYS A 68 -11.57 -11.83 -5.90
C LYS A 68 -10.22 -12.48 -6.10
N ILE A 69 -9.34 -12.37 -5.12
CA ILE A 69 -8.11 -13.15 -5.07
C ILE A 69 -8.58 -14.60 -5.02
N ASN A 70 -8.60 -15.23 -6.19
CA ASN A 70 -8.88 -16.64 -6.29
C ASN A 70 -7.75 -17.34 -5.53
N VAL A 71 -8.07 -17.88 -4.35
CA VAL A 71 -7.10 -18.57 -3.50
C VAL A 71 -6.42 -19.72 -4.26
N ASN A 72 -7.10 -20.23 -5.29
CA ASN A 72 -6.62 -21.28 -6.19
C ASN A 72 -5.56 -20.80 -7.20
N THR A 73 -5.35 -19.48 -7.35
CA THR A 73 -4.36 -18.87 -8.26
C THR A 73 -3.19 -18.24 -7.51
N ILE A 74 -3.18 -18.32 -6.17
CA ILE A 74 -2.07 -17.80 -5.36
C ILE A 74 -0.87 -18.76 -5.46
N THR A 75 0.02 -18.53 -6.41
CA THR A 75 1.35 -19.18 -6.49
C THR A 75 2.34 -18.61 -5.47
N SER A 76 2.01 -17.49 -4.82
CA SER A 76 2.86 -16.86 -3.81
C SER A 76 2.62 -17.47 -2.42
N PRO A 77 3.59 -18.21 -1.85
CA PRO A 77 3.46 -18.79 -0.51
C PRO A 77 3.23 -17.74 0.59
N ARG A 78 3.72 -16.50 0.39
CA ARG A 78 3.51 -15.37 1.31
C ARG A 78 2.07 -14.87 1.32
N LEU A 79 1.46 -14.72 0.14
CA LEU A 79 0.08 -14.26 0.02
C LEU A 79 -0.90 -15.37 0.42
N ALA A 80 -0.54 -16.63 0.17
CA ALA A 80 -1.28 -17.78 0.67
C ALA A 80 -1.30 -17.79 2.20
N ALA A 81 -0.16 -17.61 2.87
CA ALA A 81 -0.10 -17.53 4.33
C ALA A 81 -0.98 -16.40 4.91
N LEU A 82 -1.07 -15.25 4.24
CA LEU A 82 -1.85 -14.10 4.69
C LEU A 82 -3.37 -14.29 4.51
N THR A 83 -3.78 -15.11 3.55
CA THR A 83 -5.19 -15.36 3.20
C THR A 83 -5.72 -16.71 3.70
N TYR A 84 -4.84 -17.59 4.16
CA TYR A 84 -5.19 -18.93 4.60
C TYR A 84 -5.91 -18.90 5.95
N LYS A 85 -7.26 -18.92 5.91
CA LYS A 85 -8.08 -19.17 7.10
C LYS A 85 -7.94 -20.64 7.51
N CYS A 86 -7.27 -20.87 8.63
CA CYS A 86 -7.16 -22.19 9.26
C CYS A 86 -8.54 -22.67 9.74
N THR A 87 -9.23 -23.48 8.94
CA THR A 87 -10.56 -23.99 9.31
C THR A 87 -10.42 -25.25 10.17
N ARG A 88 -9.87 -26.36 9.64
CA ARG A 88 -9.54 -27.61 10.35
C ARG A 88 -8.44 -28.39 9.63
N ASP A 89 -7.94 -29.46 10.25
CA ASP A 89 -7.12 -30.46 9.56
C ASP A 89 -8.00 -31.26 8.58
N GLN A 90 -7.63 -31.23 7.31
CA GLN A 90 -8.33 -31.92 6.23
C GLN A 90 -8.11 -33.44 6.28
N TRP A 91 -6.96 -33.88 6.82
CA TRP A 91 -6.60 -35.30 6.92
C TRP A 91 -6.05 -35.66 8.30
N THR A 92 -6.91 -35.67 9.31
CA THR A 92 -6.55 -35.93 10.72
C THR A 92 -5.56 -37.07 10.94
N VAL A 93 -5.72 -38.21 10.26
CA VAL A 93 -4.82 -39.37 10.36
C VAL A 93 -3.45 -39.09 9.71
N TYR A 94 -3.42 -38.51 8.51
CA TYR A 94 -2.18 -38.16 7.84
C TYR A 94 -1.44 -37.03 8.55
N CYS A 95 -2.17 -36.04 9.07
CA CYS A 95 -1.59 -34.89 9.74
C CYS A 95 -0.74 -35.31 10.95
N ARG A 96 -1.17 -36.34 11.69
CA ARG A 96 -0.36 -36.93 12.76
C ARG A 96 1.01 -37.41 12.25
N VAL A 97 1.03 -38.13 11.12
CA VAL A 97 2.26 -38.61 10.47
C VAL A 97 3.10 -37.44 9.95
N ILE A 98 2.47 -36.40 9.40
CA ILE A 98 3.16 -35.18 8.95
C ILE A 98 3.93 -34.52 10.08
N ARG A 99 3.34 -34.41 11.27
CA ARG A 99 4.02 -33.88 12.45
C ARG A 99 5.13 -34.80 12.94
N GLU A 100 4.86 -36.10 13.05
CA GLU A 100 5.84 -37.10 13.51
C GLU A 100 7.06 -37.20 12.58
N LYS A 101 6.89 -36.94 11.29
CA LYS A 101 7.95 -36.94 10.29
C LYS A 101 8.53 -35.55 9.98
N ASN A 102 8.19 -34.51 10.77
CA ASN A 102 8.60 -33.11 10.56
C ASN A 102 8.32 -32.55 9.14
N LEU A 103 7.32 -33.11 8.47
CA LEU A 103 6.92 -32.67 7.13
C LEU A 103 6.20 -31.31 7.16
N CYS A 104 5.86 -30.80 8.35
CA CYS A 104 5.35 -29.43 8.54
C CYS A 104 6.31 -28.33 8.06
N GLN A 105 7.57 -28.64 7.72
CA GLN A 105 8.48 -27.68 7.09
C GLN A 105 8.04 -27.28 5.67
N ASP A 106 7.40 -28.19 4.94
CA ASP A 106 6.85 -27.91 3.61
C ASP A 106 5.45 -27.29 3.76
N MET A 107 5.31 -26.06 3.24
CA MET A 107 4.07 -25.28 3.31
C MET A 107 2.87 -25.98 2.68
N ARG A 108 3.09 -26.95 1.78
CA ARG A 108 2.01 -27.76 1.20
C ARG A 108 1.25 -28.56 2.26
N TRP A 109 1.94 -29.04 3.29
CA TRP A 109 1.29 -29.75 4.39
C TRP A 109 0.54 -28.81 5.32
N TYR A 110 1.02 -27.56 5.49
CA TYR A 110 0.30 -26.54 6.24
C TYR A 110 -1.07 -26.21 5.63
N GLN A 111 -1.19 -26.27 4.30
CA GLN A 111 -2.46 -26.10 3.58
C GLN A 111 -3.47 -27.24 3.79
N ARG A 112 -3.10 -28.34 4.44
CA ARG A 112 -4.01 -29.49 4.69
C ARG A 112 -4.06 -29.89 6.16
N CYS A 113 -3.00 -29.62 6.92
CA CYS A 113 -2.79 -29.99 8.31
C CYS A 113 -2.49 -28.75 9.15
N CYS A 114 -3.32 -27.72 8.98
CA CYS A 114 -3.07 -26.41 9.54
C CYS A 114 -3.08 -26.38 11.08
N GLN A 115 -3.96 -27.13 11.77
CA GLN A 115 -3.92 -27.22 13.24
C GLN A 115 -2.70 -28.01 13.70
N THR A 116 -2.43 -29.14 13.05
CA THR A 116 -1.30 -30.00 13.41
C THR A 116 0.06 -29.32 13.21
N CYS A 117 0.21 -28.48 12.18
CA CYS A 117 1.45 -27.74 11.90
C CYS A 117 1.45 -26.29 12.44
N ARG A 118 0.40 -25.88 13.16
CA ARG A 118 0.22 -24.49 13.64
C ARG A 118 1.37 -24.05 14.54
N ASP A 119 1.72 -24.87 15.53
CA ASP A 119 2.75 -24.53 16.52
C ASP A 119 4.14 -24.48 15.90
N PHE A 120 4.39 -25.34 14.90
CA PHE A 120 5.63 -25.33 14.12
C PHE A 120 5.83 -23.98 13.43
N TYR A 121 4.81 -23.47 12.73
CA TYR A 121 4.90 -22.17 12.06
C TYR A 121 4.84 -20.99 13.03
N ALA A 122 4.05 -21.07 14.11
CA ALA A 122 4.02 -20.04 15.15
C ALA A 122 5.40 -19.85 15.80
N ASN A 123 6.15 -20.94 16.00
CA ASN A 123 7.50 -20.88 16.53
C ASN A 123 8.53 -20.45 15.48
N LYS A 124 8.39 -20.87 14.22
CA LYS A 124 9.26 -20.41 13.10
C LYS A 124 9.13 -18.93 12.81
N MET A 125 7.92 -18.36 12.89
CA MET A 125 7.68 -16.92 12.67
C MET A 125 8.17 -16.05 13.84
N ARG A 126 8.41 -16.64 15.01
CA ARG A 126 9.02 -15.97 16.18
C ARG A 126 10.55 -16.00 16.17
N GLN A 127 11.17 -16.80 15.31
CA GLN A 127 12.61 -16.78 15.14
C GLN A 127 12.99 -15.67 14.14
N PRO A 128 13.68 -14.60 14.57
CA PRO A 128 14.30 -13.69 13.62
C PRO A 128 15.26 -14.48 12.70
N PRO A 129 15.43 -14.08 11.44
CA PRO A 129 16.37 -14.75 10.54
C PRO A 129 17.74 -14.81 11.23
N ALA A 130 18.29 -16.03 11.37
CA ALA A 130 19.62 -16.19 11.92
C ALA A 130 20.61 -15.39 11.06
N PRO A 131 21.56 -14.65 11.67
CA PRO A 131 22.58 -13.96 10.92
C PRO A 131 23.41 -14.98 10.12
N PRO A 132 23.87 -14.63 8.90
CA PRO A 132 24.73 -15.52 8.13
C PRO A 132 25.98 -15.84 8.94
N SER A 133 26.24 -17.13 9.17
CA SER A 133 27.49 -17.62 9.72
C SER A 133 28.62 -17.28 8.75
N SER A 134 29.53 -16.40 9.19
CA SER A 134 30.81 -16.11 8.52
C SER A 134 31.79 -17.26 8.72
#